data_AF-A0A645D507-F1
#
_entry.id   AF-A0A645D507-F1
#
_cell.length_a   1.000
_cell.length_b   1.000
_cell.length_c   1.000
_cell.angle_alpha   90.00
_cell.angle_beta   90.00
_cell.angle_gamma   90.00
#
_symmetry.space_group_name_H-M   'P 1'
#
loop_
_entity.id
_entity.type
_entity.pdbx_description
1 polymer ?
#
loop_
_entity_poly.entity_id
_entity_poly.type
_entity_poly.pdbx_seq_one_letter_code
_entity_poly.pdbx_strand_id
1 'polypeptide(L)'
;MEETPEIDGLLILLNTAGGDVEAGLAISEMIASMRKPTVSLVLGGGHSIGVPLAVAAKHSFIAKTATMTIHPIRLNGLVIGVPQTLSYFEKVQKRIVKFVTSNSNMTEETFHRYCFETGELANDVGSVLDGEQAVAEGLIDELGGLGEAIDKLYAMIAEQKEKEGETK
;
A
#
# COMPACT_ATOMS: atom_id res chain seq x y z
N MET A 1 6.60 -12.76 14.47
CA MET A 1 5.69 -12.91 13.31
C MET A 1 6.34 -13.84 12.29
N GLU A 2 7.38 -13.43 11.57
CA GLU A 2 8.07 -14.28 10.58
C GLU A 2 8.62 -15.57 11.20
N GLU A 3 9.38 -15.50 12.29
CA GLU A 3 10.01 -16.67 12.93
C GLU A 3 9.09 -17.44 13.90
N THR A 4 7.84 -17.01 14.09
CA THR A 4 6.92 -17.60 15.09
C THR A 4 6.15 -18.77 14.48
N PRO A 5 6.40 -20.05 14.85
CA PRO A 5 5.82 -21.20 14.16
C PRO A 5 4.29 -21.27 14.22
N GLU A 6 3.68 -20.68 15.26
CA GLU A 6 2.23 -20.69 15.46
C GLU A 6 1.49 -19.65 14.60
N ILE A 7 2.23 -18.71 13.98
CA ILE A 7 1.67 -17.69 13.08
C ILE A 7 1.87 -18.19 11.65
N ASP A 8 0.79 -18.60 10.99
CA ASP A 8 0.87 -19.10 9.61
C ASP A 8 0.79 -17.99 8.56
N GLY A 9 0.24 -16.82 8.89
CA GLY A 9 0.08 -15.69 7.97
C GLY A 9 -0.32 -14.41 8.69
N LEU A 10 -0.46 -13.32 7.94
CA LEU A 10 -0.76 -11.99 8.46
C LEU A 10 -1.90 -11.33 7.67
N LEU A 11 -2.97 -10.96 8.36
CA LEU A 11 -4.02 -10.09 7.84
C LEU A 11 -3.80 -8.66 8.33
N ILE A 12 -3.80 -7.69 7.42
CA ILE A 12 -3.56 -6.28 7.72
C ILE A 12 -4.84 -5.51 7.41
N LEU A 13 -5.46 -4.94 8.44
CA LEU A 13 -6.64 -4.09 8.29
C LEU A 13 -6.21 -2.63 8.29
N LEU A 14 -6.48 -1.92 7.20
CA LEU A 14 -6.04 -0.54 6.99
C LEU A 14 -7.22 0.41 6.99
N ASN A 15 -7.24 1.30 7.99
CA ASN A 15 -8.09 2.48 8.00
C ASN A 15 -7.24 3.60 8.59
N THR A 16 -6.55 4.34 7.72
CA THR A 16 -5.53 5.31 8.16
C THR A 16 -5.59 6.59 7.33
N ALA A 17 -5.52 7.72 8.02
CA ALA A 17 -5.37 9.04 7.44
C ALA A 17 -3.91 9.34 6.99
N GLY A 18 -3.01 8.36 7.09
CA GLY A 18 -1.59 8.52 6.83
C GLY A 18 -0.77 8.63 8.12
N GLY A 19 0.50 9.02 7.99
CA GLY A 19 1.41 9.11 9.12
C GLY A 19 2.83 9.44 8.70
N ASP A 20 3.80 9.10 9.54
CA ASP A 20 5.22 9.27 9.23
C ASP A 20 5.64 8.41 8.03
N VAL A 21 6.28 9.04 7.06
CA VAL A 21 6.64 8.41 5.79
C VAL A 21 7.70 7.33 5.98
N GLU A 22 8.75 7.60 6.75
CA GLU A 22 9.85 6.65 6.91
C GLU A 22 9.43 5.44 7.75
N ALA A 23 8.68 5.68 8.83
CA ALA A 23 8.15 4.60 9.66
C ALA A 23 7.19 3.69 8.88
N GLY A 24 6.25 4.29 8.12
CA GLY A 24 5.30 3.48 7.35
C GLY A 24 5.95 2.78 6.16
N LEU A 25 6.95 3.36 5.51
CA LEU A 25 7.71 2.68 4.46
C LEU A 25 8.54 1.53 5.05
N ALA A 26 9.14 1.70 6.23
CA ALA A 26 9.85 0.61 6.92
C ALA A 26 8.93 -0.57 7.26
N ILE A 27 7.70 -0.29 7.72
CA ILE A 27 6.69 -1.33 7.98
C ILE A 27 6.28 -2.01 6.65
N SER A 28 6.10 -1.23 5.59
CA SER A 28 5.74 -1.75 4.27
C SER A 28 6.83 -2.69 3.71
N GLU A 29 8.11 -2.28 3.80
CA GLU A 29 9.26 -3.10 3.40
C GLU A 29 9.37 -4.39 4.23
N MET A 30 9.10 -4.31 5.54
CA MET A 30 9.04 -5.49 6.39
C MET A 30 7.95 -6.46 5.90
N ILE A 31 6.73 -5.98 5.65
CA ILE A 31 5.60 -6.81 5.19
C ILE A 31 5.89 -7.43 3.82
N ALA A 32 6.38 -6.64 2.86
CA ALA A 32 6.67 -7.08 1.50
C ALA A 32 7.78 -8.15 1.46
N SER A 33 8.70 -8.14 2.43
CA SER A 33 9.78 -9.13 2.55
C SER A 33 9.40 -10.39 3.36
N MET A 34 8.22 -10.44 3.98
CA MET A 34 7.77 -11.63 4.71
C MET A 34 7.57 -12.83 3.79
N ARG A 35 8.02 -14.02 4.20
CA ARG A 35 7.79 -15.25 3.44
C ARG A 35 6.43 -15.84 3.69
N LYS A 36 5.87 -15.63 4.88
CA LYS A 36 4.51 -16.07 5.22
C LYS A 36 3.45 -15.32 4.41
N PRO A 37 2.28 -15.92 4.13
CA PRO A 37 1.22 -15.26 3.40
C PRO A 37 0.76 -13.99 4.11
N THR A 38 0.57 -12.94 3.33
CA THR A 38 0.13 -11.64 3.82
C THR A 38 -1.03 -11.15 2.96
N VAL A 39 -2.11 -10.70 3.60
CA VAL A 39 -3.26 -10.09 2.94
C VAL A 39 -3.54 -8.74 3.58
N SER A 40 -3.78 -7.71 2.77
CA SER A 40 -4.25 -6.41 3.24
C SER A 40 -5.72 -6.20 2.89
N LEU A 41 -6.42 -5.44 3.71
CA LEU A 41 -7.79 -4.99 3.46
C LEU A 41 -7.93 -3.52 3.84
N VAL A 42 -8.24 -2.68 2.85
CA VAL A 42 -8.52 -1.26 3.06
C VAL A 42 -10.00 -1.06 3.41
N LEU A 43 -10.24 -0.43 4.56
CA LEU A 43 -11.53 -0.12 5.13
C LEU A 43 -11.63 1.39 5.36
N GLY A 44 -12.57 2.07 4.70
CA GLY A 44 -12.69 3.53 4.81
C GLY A 44 -11.64 4.25 3.98
N GLY A 45 -10.79 5.09 4.59
CA GLY A 45 -9.78 5.86 3.88
C GLY A 45 -8.38 5.25 3.99
N GLY A 46 -7.72 5.03 2.85
CA GLY A 46 -6.29 4.78 2.75
C GLY A 46 -5.57 6.03 2.25
N HIS A 47 -5.01 6.82 3.15
CA HIS A 47 -4.32 8.07 2.80
C HIS A 47 -2.81 7.93 2.83
N SER A 48 -2.13 8.48 1.82
CA SER A 48 -0.67 8.67 1.84
C SER A 48 0.11 7.36 2.07
N ILE A 49 0.75 7.19 3.23
CA ILE A 49 1.49 5.98 3.59
C ILE A 49 0.60 4.72 3.69
N GLY A 50 -0.72 4.90 3.78
CA GLY A 50 -1.68 3.82 3.63
C GLY A 50 -1.58 3.10 2.28
N VAL A 51 -1.12 3.81 1.23
CA VAL A 51 -0.93 3.22 -0.11
C VAL A 51 0.21 2.19 -0.11
N PRO A 52 1.47 2.53 0.27
CA PRO A 52 2.52 1.53 0.46
C PRO A 52 2.14 0.36 1.36
N LEU A 53 1.43 0.63 2.48
CA LEU A 53 1.01 -0.44 3.39
C LEU A 53 -0.02 -1.39 2.76
N ALA A 54 -0.94 -0.86 1.95
CA ALA A 54 -1.95 -1.67 1.26
C ALA A 54 -1.30 -2.61 0.25
N VAL A 55 -0.38 -2.09 -0.56
CA VAL A 55 0.28 -2.86 -1.63
C VAL A 55 1.42 -3.74 -1.12
N ALA A 56 1.88 -3.55 0.12
CA ALA A 56 2.96 -4.37 0.69
C ALA A 56 2.56 -5.84 0.92
N ALA A 57 1.26 -6.12 1.07
CA ALA A 57 0.79 -7.49 1.21
C ALA A 57 0.88 -8.24 -0.12
N LYS A 58 1.04 -9.57 -0.07
CA LYS A 58 1.06 -10.42 -1.27
C LYS A 58 -0.26 -10.43 -2.02
N HIS A 59 -1.34 -10.05 -1.36
CA HIS A 59 -2.62 -9.80 -1.99
C HIS A 59 -3.37 -8.71 -1.22
N SER A 60 -4.11 -7.88 -1.93
CA SER A 60 -4.75 -6.68 -1.38
C SER A 60 -6.22 -6.61 -1.77
N PHE A 61 -7.05 -6.29 -0.77
CA PHE A 61 -8.46 -6.01 -0.96
C PHE A 61 -8.77 -4.55 -0.60
N ILE A 62 -9.78 -4.00 -1.25
CA ILE A 62 -10.40 -2.74 -0.86
C ILE A 62 -11.93 -2.89 -0.78
N ALA A 63 -12.51 -2.41 0.32
CA ALA A 63 -13.96 -2.41 0.46
C ALA A 63 -14.59 -1.44 -0.57
N LYS A 64 -15.80 -1.76 -1.05
CA LYS A 64 -16.46 -0.98 -2.09
C LYS A 64 -16.61 0.52 -1.78
N THR A 65 -16.84 0.86 -0.51
CA THR A 65 -17.00 2.25 -0.07
C THR A 65 -15.69 2.91 0.37
N ALA A 66 -14.58 2.18 0.30
CA ALA A 66 -13.27 2.69 0.69
C ALA A 66 -12.61 3.46 -0.45
N THR A 67 -11.65 4.30 -0.10
CA THR A 67 -10.93 5.16 -1.05
C THR A 67 -9.42 5.12 -0.81
N MET A 68 -8.63 5.34 -1.86
CA MET A 68 -7.18 5.49 -1.81
C MET A 68 -6.79 6.89 -2.29
N THR A 69 -6.04 7.63 -1.47
CA THR A 69 -5.58 8.97 -1.85
C THR A 69 -4.10 8.96 -2.20
N ILE A 70 -3.81 9.31 -3.45
CA ILE A 70 -2.45 9.47 -3.98
C ILE A 70 -2.12 10.96 -4.06
N HIS A 71 -1.03 11.38 -3.43
CA HIS A 71 -0.57 12.78 -3.46
C HIS A 71 0.94 12.85 -3.18
N PRO A 72 1.64 13.93 -3.55
CA PRO A 72 3.06 14.09 -3.26
C PRO A 72 3.30 14.24 -1.77
N ILE A 73 4.52 13.92 -1.32
CA ILE A 73 4.95 14.19 0.05
C ILE A 73 4.78 15.68 0.34
N ARG A 74 4.15 15.98 1.48
CA ARG A 74 3.90 17.34 1.93
C ARG A 74 4.91 17.75 2.99
N LEU A 75 5.25 19.03 2.95
CA LEU A 75 6.03 19.69 3.97
C LEU A 75 5.10 20.58 4.79
N ASN A 76 5.01 20.30 6.09
CA ASN A 76 4.29 21.16 7.02
C ASN A 76 5.32 21.98 7.83
N GLY A 77 5.05 23.27 8.03
CA GLY A 77 5.89 24.17 8.82
C GLY A 77 6.98 24.90 8.03
N LEU A 78 7.94 25.50 8.75
CA LEU A 78 9.02 26.29 8.14
C LEU A 78 10.02 25.37 7.44
N VAL A 79 10.04 25.40 6.11
CA VAL A 79 11.02 24.68 5.31
C VAL A 79 12.23 25.56 5.09
N ILE A 80 13.42 25.05 5.44
CA ILE A 80 14.68 25.66 5.00
C ILE A 80 14.83 25.33 3.51
N GLY A 81 14.49 26.29 2.64
CA GLY A 81 14.46 26.18 1.18
C GLY A 81 15.83 26.03 0.51
N VAL A 82 16.78 25.36 1.17
CA VAL A 82 18.08 25.04 0.62
C VAL A 82 17.97 23.85 -0.35
N PRO A 83 18.76 23.79 -1.43
CA PRO A 83 18.68 22.73 -2.45
C PRO A 83 18.75 21.30 -1.89
N GLN A 84 19.47 21.12 -0.78
CA GLN A 84 19.63 19.83 -0.09
C GLN A 84 18.29 19.30 0.44
N THR A 85 17.46 20.19 0.99
CA THR A 85 16.13 19.86 1.52
C THR A 85 15.22 19.40 0.38
N LEU A 86 15.20 20.12 -0.74
CA LEU A 86 14.41 19.75 -1.92
C LEU A 86 14.85 18.40 -2.49
N SER A 87 16.16 18.21 -2.66
CA SER A 87 16.72 16.94 -3.16
C SER A 87 16.41 15.75 -2.24
N TYR A 88 16.31 15.97 -0.93
CA TYR A 88 15.88 14.93 0.00
C TYR A 88 14.44 14.49 -0.28
N PHE A 89 13.49 15.42 -0.44
CA PHE A 89 12.10 15.07 -0.71
C PHE A 89 11.90 14.35 -2.03
N GLU A 90 12.60 14.77 -3.09
CA GLU A 90 12.58 14.06 -4.37
C GLU A 90 13.03 12.61 -4.21
N LYS A 91 14.05 12.34 -3.37
CA LYS A 91 14.52 10.98 -3.10
C LYS A 91 13.49 10.15 -2.34
N VAL A 92 12.84 10.73 -1.33
CA VAL A 92 11.81 10.01 -0.57
C VAL A 92 10.59 9.75 -1.46
N GLN A 93 10.14 10.73 -2.24
CA GLN A 93 9.06 10.56 -3.21
C GLN A 93 9.36 9.42 -4.18
N LYS A 94 10.57 9.42 -4.76
CA LYS A 94 11.00 8.36 -5.68
C LYS A 94 11.03 6.97 -5.03
N ARG A 95 11.39 6.87 -3.76
CA ARG A 95 11.33 5.61 -2.99
C ARG A 95 9.90 5.11 -2.85
N ILE A 96 8.96 5.99 -2.51
CA ILE A 96 7.54 5.64 -2.41
C ILE A 96 7.00 5.16 -3.75
N VAL A 97 7.20 5.94 -4.82
CA VAL A 97 6.73 5.59 -6.16
C VAL A 97 7.26 4.22 -6.57
N LYS A 98 8.58 4.02 -6.46
CA LYS A 98 9.21 2.75 -6.81
C LYS A 98 8.66 1.58 -5.97
N PHE A 99 8.46 1.78 -4.67
CA PHE A 99 7.92 0.74 -3.81
C PHE A 99 6.50 0.36 -4.25
N VAL A 100 5.63 1.34 -4.48
CA VAL A 100 4.24 1.08 -4.86
C VAL A 100 4.17 0.37 -6.21
N THR A 101 4.90 0.85 -7.22
CA THR A 101 4.86 0.26 -8.57
C THR A 101 5.57 -1.10 -8.66
N SER A 102 6.41 -1.44 -7.67
CA SER A 102 7.05 -2.78 -7.61
C SER A 102 6.19 -3.81 -6.88
N ASN A 103 5.21 -3.37 -6.09
CA ASN A 103 4.33 -4.22 -5.28
C ASN A 103 2.86 -4.11 -5.70
N SER A 104 2.56 -3.49 -6.84
CA SER A 104 1.23 -3.41 -7.43
C SER A 104 1.33 -3.52 -8.95
N ASN A 105 0.18 -3.58 -9.63
CA ASN A 105 0.11 -3.62 -11.09
C ASN A 105 0.02 -2.21 -11.70
N MET A 106 0.00 -1.15 -10.87
CA MET A 106 -0.04 0.23 -11.31
C MET A 106 1.33 0.67 -11.86
N THR A 107 1.32 1.32 -13.03
CA THR A 107 2.55 1.84 -13.65
C THR A 107 3.06 3.10 -12.96
N GLU A 108 4.37 3.36 -13.06
CA GLU A 108 4.97 4.61 -12.57
C GLU A 108 4.34 5.85 -13.22
N GLU A 109 4.03 5.79 -14.51
CA GLU A 109 3.36 6.89 -15.23
C GLU A 109 1.95 7.16 -14.68
N THR A 110 1.14 6.11 -14.50
CA THR A 110 -0.20 6.20 -13.91
C THR A 110 -0.14 6.76 -12.50
N PHE A 111 0.77 6.25 -11.66
CA PHE A 111 0.94 6.72 -10.30
C PHE A 111 1.33 8.20 -10.26
N HIS A 112 2.29 8.61 -11.10
CA HIS A 112 2.69 10.01 -11.22
C HIS A 112 1.55 10.91 -11.67
N ARG A 113 0.73 10.48 -12.64
CA ARG A 113 -0.45 11.23 -13.09
C ARG A 113 -1.38 11.54 -11.92
N TYR A 114 -1.79 10.52 -11.16
CA TYR A 114 -2.67 10.71 -10.01
C TYR A 114 -2.03 11.52 -8.88
N CYS A 115 -0.71 11.40 -8.71
CA CYS A 115 0.02 12.13 -7.70
C CYS A 115 -0.02 13.64 -7.96
N PHE A 116 0.11 14.09 -9.22
CA PHE A 116 0.21 15.50 -9.57
C PHE A 116 -1.06 16.09 -10.20
N GLU A 117 -2.17 15.34 -10.20
CA GLU A 117 -3.45 15.81 -10.70
C GLU A 117 -3.97 16.98 -9.86
N THR A 118 -4.60 17.94 -10.53
CA THR A 118 -5.12 19.17 -9.91
C THR A 118 -6.62 19.24 -10.09
N GLY A 119 -7.35 19.62 -9.03
CA GLY A 119 -8.79 19.87 -9.10
C GLY A 119 -9.67 18.75 -8.53
N GLU A 120 -9.11 17.56 -8.28
CA GLU A 120 -9.80 16.49 -7.55
C GLU A 120 -9.84 16.74 -6.04
N LEU A 121 -8.71 17.17 -5.47
CA LEU A 121 -8.63 17.56 -4.06
C LEU A 121 -8.87 19.07 -3.90
N ALA A 122 -9.81 19.43 -3.02
CA ALA A 122 -10.15 20.83 -2.76
C ALA A 122 -8.93 21.60 -2.22
N ASN A 123 -8.40 22.52 -3.02
CA ASN A 123 -7.22 23.34 -2.74
C ASN A 123 -5.91 22.56 -2.62
N ASP A 124 -5.80 21.41 -3.29
CA ASP A 124 -4.64 20.53 -3.17
C ASP A 124 -4.27 19.82 -4.48
N VAL A 125 -3.12 19.15 -4.44
CA VAL A 125 -2.61 18.30 -5.51
C VAL A 125 -2.72 16.83 -5.09
N GLY A 126 -3.17 15.99 -6.01
CA GLY A 126 -3.42 14.58 -5.79
C GLY A 126 -4.84 14.17 -6.18
N SER A 127 -5.09 12.86 -6.08
CA SER A 127 -6.32 12.23 -6.54
C SER A 127 -6.89 11.29 -5.48
N VAL A 128 -8.20 11.09 -5.50
CA VAL A 128 -8.89 10.12 -4.64
C VAL A 128 -9.50 9.05 -5.54
N LEU A 129 -8.96 7.84 -5.46
CA LEU A 129 -9.51 6.68 -6.15
C LEU A 129 -10.55 6.02 -5.26
N ASP A 130 -11.75 5.81 -5.76
CA ASP A 130 -12.67 4.87 -5.13
C ASP A 130 -12.18 3.42 -5.28
N GLY A 131 -12.82 2.48 -4.59
CA GLY A 131 -12.41 1.07 -4.62
C GLY A 131 -12.41 0.47 -6.03
N GLU A 132 -13.38 0.83 -6.88
CA GLU A 132 -13.47 0.31 -8.26
C GLU A 132 -12.32 0.87 -9.11
N GLN A 133 -12.00 2.16 -8.98
CA GLN A 133 -10.88 2.80 -9.65
C GLN A 133 -9.52 2.26 -9.18
N ALA A 134 -9.35 2.06 -7.87
CA ALA A 134 -8.11 1.52 -7.30
C ALA A 134 -7.77 0.13 -7.85
N VAL A 135 -8.80 -0.71 -8.06
CA VAL A 135 -8.64 -2.02 -8.71
C VAL A 135 -8.40 -1.88 -10.22
N ALA A 136 -9.18 -1.04 -10.90
CA ALA A 136 -9.07 -0.86 -12.35
C ALA A 136 -7.70 -0.34 -12.80
N GLU A 137 -7.10 0.56 -12.01
CA GLU A 137 -5.77 1.13 -12.27
C GLU A 137 -4.62 0.24 -11.75
N GLY A 138 -4.95 -0.92 -11.16
CA GLY A 138 -3.99 -1.92 -10.69
C GLY A 138 -3.29 -1.57 -9.39
N LEU A 139 -3.80 -0.62 -8.61
CA LEU A 139 -3.24 -0.27 -7.29
C LEU A 139 -3.57 -1.35 -6.25
N ILE A 140 -4.79 -1.86 -6.27
CA ILE A 140 -5.29 -2.93 -5.39
C ILE A 140 -5.71 -4.12 -6.25
N ASP A 141 -5.55 -5.34 -5.74
CA ASP A 141 -5.82 -6.55 -6.53
C ASP A 141 -7.32 -6.78 -6.74
N GLU A 142 -8.12 -6.69 -5.68
CA GLU A 142 -9.53 -7.10 -5.71
C GLU A 142 -10.43 -6.20 -4.83
N LEU A 143 -11.71 -6.09 -5.23
CA LEU A 143 -12.75 -5.61 -4.34
C LEU A 143 -13.13 -6.72 -3.36
N GLY A 144 -13.25 -6.40 -2.08
CA GLY A 144 -13.63 -7.41 -1.09
C GLY A 144 -13.85 -6.86 0.30
N GLY A 145 -14.50 -7.67 1.14
CA GLY A 145 -14.66 -7.42 2.56
C GLY A 145 -13.74 -8.30 3.40
N LEU A 146 -14.06 -8.37 4.69
CA LEU A 146 -13.27 -9.16 5.64
C LEU A 146 -13.35 -10.66 5.35
N GLY A 147 -14.50 -11.17 4.89
CA GLY A 147 -14.67 -12.59 4.57
C GLY A 147 -13.73 -13.03 3.44
N GLU A 148 -13.76 -12.31 2.33
CA GLU A 148 -12.91 -12.56 1.16
C GLU A 148 -11.42 -12.46 1.51
N ALA A 149 -11.03 -11.48 2.32
CA ALA A 149 -9.65 -11.34 2.78
C ALA A 149 -9.18 -12.50 3.66
N ILE A 150 -10.04 -13.02 4.55
CA ILE A 150 -9.75 -14.18 5.39
C ILE A 150 -9.65 -15.45 4.54
N ASP A 151 -10.62 -15.67 3.64
CA ASP A 151 -10.64 -16.84 2.76
C ASP A 151 -9.39 -16.88 1.87
N LYS A 152 -8.99 -15.74 1.30
CA LYS A 152 -7.76 -15.61 0.54
C LYS A 152 -6.53 -15.94 1.38
N LEU A 153 -6.44 -15.40 2.59
CA LEU A 153 -5.31 -15.67 3.48
C LEU A 153 -5.21 -17.16 3.81
N TYR A 154 -6.32 -17.81 4.14
CA TYR A 154 -6.33 -19.24 4.41
C TYR A 154 -5.97 -20.09 3.19
N ALA A 155 -6.44 -19.71 1.99
CA ALA A 155 -6.05 -20.36 0.75
C ALA A 155 -4.52 -20.27 0.54
N MET A 156 -3.93 -19.09 0.70
CA MET A 156 -2.48 -18.91 0.55
C MET A 156 -1.68 -19.67 1.62
N ILE A 157 -2.19 -19.79 2.85
CA ILE A 157 -1.59 -20.61 3.90
C ILE A 157 -1.61 -22.10 3.51
N ALA A 158 -2.75 -22.60 3.02
CA ALA A 158 -2.87 -23.98 2.56
C ALA A 158 -1.89 -24.27 1.41
N GLU A 159 -1.86 -23.41 0.39
CA GLU A 159 -0.93 -23.53 -0.75
C GLU A 159 0.54 -23.54 -0.33
N GLN A 160 0.91 -22.71 0.65
CA GLN A 160 2.29 -22.70 1.16
C GLN A 160 2.63 -24.00 1.89
N LYS A 161 1.72 -24.53 2.71
CA LYS A 161 1.93 -25.79 3.44
C LYS A 161 2.02 -26.99 2.51
N GLU A 162 1.25 -27.01 1.43
CA GLU A 162 1.35 -28.03 0.38
C GLU A 162 2.74 -28.04 -0.26
N LYS A 163 3.23 -26.86 -0.67
CA LYS A 163 4.59 -26.71 -1.25
C LYS A 163 5.70 -27.15 -0.29
N GLU A 164 5.58 -26.83 0.99
CA GLU A 164 6.54 -27.26 2.02
C GLU A 164 6.49 -28.77 2.29
N GLY A 165 5.31 -29.39 2.14
CA GLY A 165 5.11 -30.84 2.25
C GLY A 165 5.66 -31.62 1.05
N GLU A 166 5.57 -31.07 -0.16
CA GLU A 166 6.14 -31.66 -1.39
C GLU A 166 7.67 -31.58 -1.45
N THR A 167 8.28 -30.64 -0.71
CA THR A 167 9.73 -30.41 -0.70
C THR A 167 10.46 -31.23 0.38
N LYS A 168 9.74 -31.93 1.25
CA LYS A 168 10.28 -32.79 2.33
C LYS A 168 10.28 -34.27 1.94
#